data_AF-H0R280-F1
#
_entry.id   AF-H0R280-F1
#
_cell.length_a   1.000
_cell.length_b   1.000
_cell.length_c   1.000
_cell.angle_alpha   90.00
_cell.angle_beta   90.00
_cell.angle_gamma   90.00
#
_symmetry.space_group_name_H-M   'P 1'
#
loop_
_entity.id
_entity.type
_entity.pdbx_description
1 polymer ?
#
loop_
_entity_poly.entity_id
_entity_poly.type
_entity_poly.pdbx_seq_one_letter_code
_entity_poly.pdbx_strand_id
1 'polypeptide(L)'
;MTAPRRDATPPAVLGTPLTPAATKVLLLGSGELGKEVAIAFQRLGVEVIAVDRYADAPAQQVAHHSAVIDMTDPAAVIDVIEKFTPDFVVPEIEAIATEALVDVERRGLAEVIPTAHAVVTTMNREGIRRLADEELGLPVSPYLFVDSLEELTEAAAEIGFPCVVKPVMSSSGKGQSVVRSADEVTAAWETATTGARVANTRLIVEGYIEFDYEITLLTVRAVDPQTGKLATHFCAPIGHFQVGGDYVESWQPHEMSSFALGAATSIAARIATALGDGKLGGRGIFGVELFVKGDDVYFSEVSPRPHDTGLVTLATQRLSEFEMHARAILGLPVDVTLASPGASAVIYGQLDEKGIGFTNVAAALAIPETDIRLFGKPESFHRRRMGVVTATADDVAAARKRAVAAASLVNPVSTADGEGPGAAEVPAEESVVAPAQQPPVERQPAAQPQPAVQPGPAVQRRPPQGGPPNPGSPNPGPPNPGPRPAGPGAPQRNSVQPSQQRPVGPPPNMPPPNMPPPNGRSPMVQPHRPGPPAGPAGRGPNGGAQASPGPSGPRRPAPPAAGPR
;
A
#
# COMPACT_ATOMS: atom_id res chain seq x y z
N MET A 1 20.87 23.46 17.85
CA MET A 1 20.08 24.08 16.77
C MET A 1 19.38 22.95 16.06
N THR A 2 18.06 22.91 16.06
CA THR A 2 17.31 21.99 15.19
C THR A 2 17.51 22.41 13.74
N ALA A 3 17.74 21.45 12.85
CA ALA A 3 17.65 21.72 11.42
C ALA A 3 16.22 22.21 11.10
N PRO A 4 16.02 23.12 10.13
CA PRO A 4 14.68 23.40 9.65
C PRO A 4 14.06 22.09 9.16
N ARG A 5 12.79 21.83 9.51
CA ARG A 5 12.04 20.71 8.93
C ARG A 5 12.18 20.79 7.40
N ARG A 6 12.59 19.70 6.75
CA ARG A 6 12.30 19.53 5.33
C ARG A 6 10.77 19.52 5.21
N ASP A 7 10.17 20.57 4.67
CA ASP A 7 8.75 20.53 4.30
C ASP A 7 8.59 19.37 3.31
N ALA A 8 7.57 18.52 3.51
CA ALA A 8 7.23 17.41 2.63
C ALA A 8 7.10 17.90 1.19
N THR A 9 8.12 17.69 0.36
CA THR A 9 8.21 18.31 -0.97
C THR A 9 8.80 17.30 -1.95
N PRO A 10 8.09 16.97 -3.03
CA PRO A 10 8.63 16.18 -4.12
C PRO A 10 9.99 16.70 -4.63
N PRO A 11 10.91 15.81 -5.01
CA PRO A 11 12.22 16.21 -5.50
C PRO A 11 12.07 16.89 -6.87
N ALA A 12 12.57 18.12 -7.00
CA ALA A 12 12.53 18.86 -8.27
C ALA A 12 13.40 18.21 -9.39
N VAL A 13 14.33 17.33 -9.01
CA VAL A 13 15.20 16.54 -9.89
C VAL A 13 15.33 15.14 -9.31
N LEU A 14 15.10 14.11 -10.14
CA LEU A 14 15.50 12.74 -9.82
C LEU A 14 16.96 12.55 -10.24
N GLY A 15 17.85 12.30 -9.28
CA GLY A 15 19.27 12.11 -9.55
C GLY A 15 19.64 10.64 -9.68
N THR A 16 20.61 10.35 -10.55
CA THR A 16 21.04 9.00 -10.91
C THR A 16 21.57 8.21 -9.71
N PRO A 17 21.21 6.92 -9.53
CA PRO A 17 21.70 6.09 -8.43
C PRO A 17 23.22 5.94 -8.44
N LEU A 18 23.79 5.69 -7.27
CA LEU A 18 25.24 5.50 -7.05
C LEU A 18 26.08 6.76 -7.39
N THR A 19 25.44 7.94 -7.46
CA THR A 19 26.10 9.23 -7.64
C THR A 19 25.83 10.17 -6.46
N PRO A 20 26.63 11.23 -6.25
CA PRO A 20 26.38 12.23 -5.20
C PRO A 20 25.04 12.98 -5.31
N ALA A 21 24.35 12.88 -6.46
CA ALA A 21 23.06 13.51 -6.70
C ALA A 21 21.87 12.53 -6.52
N ALA A 22 22.12 11.25 -6.25
CA ALA A 22 21.11 10.20 -6.21
C ALA A 22 19.91 10.56 -5.33
N THR A 23 18.69 10.38 -5.85
CA THR A 23 17.48 10.37 -5.04
C THR A 23 17.38 9.02 -4.33
N LYS A 24 17.25 9.01 -3.00
CA LYS A 24 17.39 7.79 -2.20
C LYS A 24 16.11 7.42 -1.45
N VAL A 25 15.73 6.15 -1.53
CA VAL A 25 14.61 5.56 -0.78
C VAL A 25 15.13 4.41 0.09
N LEU A 26 14.79 4.42 1.37
CA LEU A 26 15.03 3.33 2.29
C LEU A 26 13.70 2.63 2.62
N LEU A 27 13.60 1.33 2.32
CA LEU A 27 12.46 0.48 2.64
C LEU A 27 12.70 -0.19 4.00
N LEU A 28 11.76 -0.04 4.95
CA LEU A 28 11.76 -0.77 6.22
C LEU A 28 10.77 -1.93 6.13
N GLY A 29 11.29 -3.14 5.96
CA GLY A 29 10.55 -4.31 5.50
C GLY A 29 10.83 -4.55 4.01
N SER A 30 11.37 -5.72 3.70
CA SER A 30 11.83 -6.11 2.35
C SER A 30 11.08 -7.33 1.83
N GLY A 31 9.79 -7.45 2.18
CA GLY A 31 8.90 -8.51 1.71
C GLY A 31 8.53 -8.39 0.23
N GLU A 32 7.54 -9.17 -0.20
CA GLU A 32 7.08 -9.19 -1.60
C GLU A 32 6.54 -7.85 -2.10
N LEU A 33 5.84 -7.08 -1.27
CA LEU A 33 5.32 -5.76 -1.63
C LEU A 33 6.48 -4.78 -1.83
N GLY A 34 7.37 -4.69 -0.83
CA GLY A 34 8.62 -3.94 -0.91
C GLY A 34 9.51 -4.33 -2.11
N LYS A 35 9.44 -5.57 -2.63
CA LYS A 35 10.15 -5.99 -3.86
C LYS A 35 9.59 -5.29 -5.10
N GLU A 36 8.27 -5.26 -5.26
CA GLU A 36 7.64 -4.55 -6.37
C GLU A 36 7.76 -3.02 -6.22
N VAL A 37 7.72 -2.48 -4.99
CA VAL A 37 8.04 -1.07 -4.70
C VAL A 37 9.49 -0.74 -5.10
N ALA A 38 10.46 -1.59 -4.75
CA ALA A 38 11.85 -1.43 -5.15
C ALA A 38 12.01 -1.45 -6.68
N ILE A 39 11.30 -2.36 -7.38
CA ILE A 39 11.28 -2.42 -8.85
C ILE A 39 10.66 -1.15 -9.45
N ALA A 40 9.58 -0.63 -8.88
CA ALA A 40 8.95 0.60 -9.32
C ALA A 40 9.88 1.82 -9.18
N PHE A 41 10.66 1.89 -8.08
CA PHE A 41 11.70 2.92 -7.90
C PHE A 41 12.89 2.74 -8.85
N GLN A 42 13.38 1.51 -9.02
CA GLN A 42 14.43 1.17 -9.99
C GLN A 42 14.07 1.63 -11.42
N ARG A 43 12.83 1.41 -11.86
CA ARG A 43 12.31 1.87 -13.17
C ARG A 43 12.35 3.39 -13.36
N LEU A 44 12.40 4.17 -12.27
CA LEU A 44 12.49 5.63 -12.28
C LEU A 44 13.90 6.16 -11.99
N GLY A 45 14.90 5.28 -11.88
CA GLY A 45 16.28 5.66 -11.59
C GLY A 45 16.47 6.17 -10.15
N VAL A 46 15.73 5.61 -9.19
CA VAL A 46 15.89 5.92 -7.76
C VAL A 46 16.80 4.89 -7.09
N GLU A 47 17.68 5.34 -6.19
CA GLU A 47 18.56 4.48 -5.40
C GLU A 47 17.77 3.86 -4.24
N VAL A 48 17.78 2.54 -4.15
CA VAL A 48 16.96 1.79 -3.18
C VAL A 48 17.84 1.07 -2.17
N ILE A 49 17.55 1.30 -0.89
CA ILE A 49 18.14 0.62 0.26
C ILE A 49 17.05 -0.26 0.89
N ALA A 50 17.22 -1.59 0.86
CA ALA A 50 16.24 -2.54 1.39
C ALA A 50 16.66 -3.08 2.76
N VAL A 51 15.87 -2.79 3.80
CA VAL A 51 16.13 -3.18 5.18
C VAL A 51 15.12 -4.25 5.63
N ASP A 52 15.59 -5.29 6.31
CA ASP A 52 14.73 -6.31 6.94
C ASP A 52 15.39 -6.91 8.19
N ARG A 53 14.68 -7.79 8.90
CA ARG A 53 15.21 -8.58 10.03
C ARG A 53 15.96 -9.85 9.63
N TYR A 54 16.05 -10.13 8.33
CA TYR A 54 16.75 -11.30 7.78
C TYR A 54 17.44 -10.95 6.45
N ALA A 55 18.46 -11.73 6.10
CA ALA A 55 19.20 -11.60 4.85
C ALA A 55 18.42 -12.20 3.66
N ASP A 56 18.78 -11.76 2.46
CA ASP A 56 18.24 -12.22 1.17
C ASP A 56 16.70 -12.10 1.05
N ALA A 57 16.12 -11.15 1.82
CA ALA A 57 14.70 -10.83 1.75
C ALA A 57 14.30 -10.37 0.33
N PRO A 58 13.07 -10.63 -0.14
CA PRO A 58 12.64 -10.38 -1.53
C PRO A 58 13.08 -9.03 -2.14
N ALA A 59 12.95 -7.91 -1.42
CA ALA A 59 13.36 -6.59 -1.94
C ALA A 59 14.89 -6.38 -1.95
N GLN A 60 15.64 -7.03 -1.06
CA GLN A 60 17.11 -6.94 -1.03
C GLN A 60 17.75 -7.50 -2.30
N GLN A 61 17.09 -8.48 -2.94
CA GLN A 61 17.52 -9.10 -4.20
C GLN A 61 17.48 -8.16 -5.41
N VAL A 62 16.77 -7.03 -5.29
CA VAL A 62 16.57 -6.03 -6.35
C VAL A 62 16.93 -4.61 -5.89
N ALA A 63 17.61 -4.47 -4.75
CA ALA A 63 18.03 -3.18 -4.20
C ALA A 63 19.47 -2.85 -4.58
N HIS A 64 19.84 -1.56 -4.49
CA HIS A 64 21.23 -1.13 -4.67
C HIS A 64 22.07 -1.46 -3.43
N HIS A 65 21.45 -1.34 -2.25
CA HIS A 65 22.04 -1.65 -0.96
C HIS A 65 21.04 -2.41 -0.09
N SER A 66 21.53 -3.17 0.89
CA SER A 66 20.71 -3.82 1.89
C SER A 66 21.30 -3.68 3.29
N ALA A 67 20.45 -3.88 4.29
CA ALA A 67 20.86 -4.01 5.69
C ALA A 67 19.96 -5.01 6.42
N VAL A 68 20.54 -5.73 7.38
CA VAL A 68 19.83 -6.64 8.27
C VAL A 68 19.92 -6.08 9.68
N ILE A 69 18.79 -5.67 10.26
CA ILE A 69 18.70 -5.09 11.61
C ILE A 69 17.45 -5.60 12.33
N ASP A 70 17.43 -5.50 13.66
CA ASP A 70 16.16 -5.52 14.37
C ASP A 70 15.46 -4.16 14.16
N MET A 71 14.40 -4.15 13.37
CA MET A 71 13.62 -2.93 13.11
C MET A 71 12.75 -2.52 14.31
N THR A 72 12.66 -3.35 15.36
CA THR A 72 12.00 -2.99 16.62
C THR A 72 12.95 -2.29 17.61
N ASP A 73 14.26 -2.25 17.33
CA ASP A 73 15.23 -1.43 18.06
C ASP A 73 15.26 0.00 17.48
N PRO A 74 14.84 1.04 18.25
CA PRO A 74 14.88 2.42 17.79
C PRO A 74 16.28 2.89 17.39
N ALA A 75 17.34 2.42 18.05
CA ALA A 75 18.71 2.84 17.77
C ALA A 75 19.16 2.29 16.41
N ALA A 76 18.92 0.99 16.15
CA ALA A 76 19.26 0.37 14.87
C ALA A 76 18.55 1.01 13.67
N VAL A 77 17.28 1.42 13.84
CA VAL A 77 16.52 2.16 12.80
C VAL A 77 17.12 3.54 12.54
N ILE A 78 17.53 4.28 13.58
CA ILE A 78 18.21 5.58 13.41
C ILE A 78 19.57 5.40 12.73
N ASP A 79 20.39 4.45 13.20
CA ASP A 79 21.74 4.20 12.70
C ASP A 79 21.75 3.83 11.19
N VAL A 80 20.79 3.02 10.72
CA VAL A 80 20.70 2.67 9.30
C VAL A 80 20.28 3.86 8.44
N ILE A 81 19.38 4.71 8.94
CA ILE A 81 18.94 5.94 8.24
C ILE A 81 20.09 6.96 8.18
N GLU A 82 20.82 7.17 9.28
CA GLU A 82 21.99 8.07 9.30
C GLU A 82 23.14 7.56 8.42
N LYS A 83 23.34 6.23 8.34
CA LYS A 83 24.36 5.60 7.48
C LYS A 83 24.12 5.83 5.98
N PHE A 84 22.88 5.69 5.52
CA PHE A 84 22.56 5.76 4.09
C PHE A 84 22.05 7.13 3.62
N THR A 85 21.65 7.98 4.56
CA THR A 85 21.08 9.33 4.35
C THR A 85 20.00 9.36 3.25
N PRO A 86 18.91 8.59 3.39
CA PRO A 86 17.85 8.55 2.39
C PRO A 86 17.06 9.86 2.36
N ASP A 87 16.45 10.18 1.22
CA ASP A 87 15.47 11.27 1.14
C ASP A 87 14.11 10.83 1.69
N PHE A 88 13.73 9.57 1.43
CA PHE A 88 12.47 8.97 1.86
C PHE A 88 12.69 7.68 2.65
N VAL A 89 11.93 7.51 3.72
CA VAL A 89 11.81 6.27 4.49
C VAL A 89 10.40 5.72 4.29
N VAL A 90 10.30 4.49 3.79
CA VAL A 90 9.02 3.84 3.42
C VAL A 90 8.84 2.57 4.25
N PRO A 91 7.97 2.58 5.27
CA PRO A 91 7.61 1.40 6.05
C PRO A 91 6.67 0.45 5.28
N GLU A 92 7.10 -0.79 5.10
CA GLU A 92 6.37 -1.85 4.36
C GLU A 92 5.73 -2.90 5.27
N ILE A 93 5.96 -2.83 6.59
CA ILE A 93 5.41 -3.75 7.62
C ILE A 93 5.05 -2.99 8.90
N GLU A 94 4.30 -3.62 9.81
CA GLU A 94 3.86 -3.00 11.08
C GLU A 94 4.88 -3.14 12.22
N ALA A 95 5.84 -4.06 12.12
CA ALA A 95 6.77 -4.38 13.20
C ALA A 95 8.05 -3.53 13.11
N ILE A 96 7.90 -2.22 13.36
CA ILE A 96 8.96 -1.21 13.31
C ILE A 96 8.84 -0.32 14.56
N ALA A 97 9.97 0.16 15.10
CA ALA A 97 10.03 1.18 16.14
C ALA A 97 9.45 2.51 15.66
N THR A 98 8.15 2.73 15.84
CA THR A 98 7.44 3.92 15.32
C THR A 98 7.93 5.23 15.90
N GLU A 99 8.38 5.21 17.16
CA GLU A 99 8.98 6.34 17.87
C GLU A 99 10.27 6.79 17.17
N ALA A 100 11.04 5.86 16.59
CA ALA A 100 12.21 6.19 15.80
C ALA A 100 11.83 6.96 14.53
N LEU A 101 10.69 6.65 13.91
CA LEU A 101 10.19 7.37 12.72
C LEU A 101 9.68 8.77 13.08
N VAL A 102 9.03 8.94 14.22
CA VAL A 102 8.69 10.26 14.77
C VAL A 102 9.96 11.07 15.03
N ASP A 103 11.01 10.44 15.54
CA ASP A 103 12.32 11.05 15.75
C ASP A 103 13.02 11.43 14.43
N VAL A 104 12.96 10.59 13.39
CA VAL A 104 13.46 10.85 12.03
C VAL A 104 12.80 12.11 11.45
N GLU A 105 11.47 12.18 11.48
CA GLU A 105 10.71 13.30 10.95
C GLU A 105 10.94 14.58 11.77
N ARG A 106 10.98 14.47 13.11
CA ARG A 106 11.28 15.60 14.02
C ARG A 106 12.68 16.16 13.82
N ARG A 107 13.67 15.30 13.55
CA ARG A 107 15.07 15.67 13.29
C ARG A 107 15.30 16.13 11.84
N GLY A 108 14.39 15.84 10.92
CA GLY A 108 14.51 16.14 9.50
C GLY A 108 15.57 15.29 8.78
N LEU A 109 15.82 14.06 9.26
CA LEU A 109 16.81 13.16 8.67
C LEU A 109 16.39 12.66 7.29
N ALA A 110 15.11 12.31 7.15
CA ALA A 110 14.45 11.88 5.92
C ALA A 110 12.95 12.20 6.04
N GLU A 111 12.22 12.19 4.92
CA GLU A 111 10.76 12.23 4.93
C GLU A 111 10.19 10.82 5.16
N VAL A 112 9.36 10.64 6.19
CA VAL A 112 8.68 9.37 6.46
C VAL A 112 7.40 9.29 5.65
N ILE A 113 7.25 8.24 4.85
CA ILE A 113 6.08 8.01 4.01
C ILE A 113 5.05 7.14 4.75
N PRO A 114 3.74 7.47 4.67
CA PRO A 114 3.18 8.69 4.10
C PRO A 114 3.30 9.88 5.09
N THR A 115 3.32 9.62 6.40
CA THR A 115 3.82 10.47 7.50
C THR A 115 4.21 9.57 8.69
N ALA A 116 5.04 10.02 9.64
CA ALA A 116 5.26 9.22 10.87
C ALA A 116 3.97 9.11 11.72
N HIS A 117 3.11 10.14 11.70
CA HIS A 117 1.78 10.09 12.32
C HIS A 117 0.93 8.94 11.75
N ALA A 118 0.86 8.81 10.42
CA ALA A 118 0.10 7.72 9.79
C ALA A 118 0.57 6.35 10.28
N VAL A 119 1.89 6.15 10.30
CA VAL A 119 2.52 4.89 10.69
C VAL A 119 2.21 4.54 12.14
N VAL A 120 2.39 5.48 13.08
CA VAL A 120 2.03 5.31 14.50
C VAL A 120 0.54 4.94 14.64
N THR A 121 -0.33 5.69 13.98
CA THR A 121 -1.79 5.55 14.11
C THR A 121 -2.30 4.23 13.52
N THR A 122 -1.79 3.77 12.38
CA THR A 122 -2.26 2.52 11.74
C THR A 122 -1.65 1.24 12.29
N MET A 123 -0.45 1.29 12.88
CA MET A 123 0.19 0.09 13.43
C MET A 123 -0.47 -0.41 14.72
N ASN A 124 -1.22 0.46 15.41
CA ASN A 124 -1.99 0.14 16.60
C ASN A 124 -3.49 0.22 16.29
N ARG A 125 -4.22 -0.91 16.43
CA ARG A 125 -5.67 -0.98 16.18
C ARG A 125 -6.48 0.02 17.02
N GLU A 126 -6.00 0.38 18.21
CA GLU A 126 -6.64 1.43 19.02
C GLU A 126 -6.53 2.81 18.37
N GLY A 127 -5.33 3.20 17.92
CA GLY A 127 -5.10 4.49 17.29
C GLY A 127 -6.00 4.69 16.07
N ILE A 128 -5.98 3.73 15.14
CA ILE A 128 -6.76 3.84 13.90
C ILE A 128 -8.27 3.70 14.13
N ARG A 129 -8.71 2.88 15.10
CA ARG A 129 -10.15 2.72 15.39
C ARG A 129 -10.72 3.98 16.04
N ARG A 130 -10.02 4.59 17.01
CA ARG A 130 -10.46 5.87 17.61
C ARG A 130 -10.42 7.02 16.59
N LEU A 131 -9.40 7.09 15.73
CA LEU A 131 -9.37 8.07 14.63
C LEU A 131 -10.58 7.91 13.69
N ALA A 132 -10.92 6.67 13.32
CA ALA A 132 -12.04 6.41 12.42
C ALA A 132 -13.40 6.74 13.05
N ASP A 133 -13.62 6.33 14.30
CA ASP A 133 -14.91 6.46 14.97
C ASP A 133 -15.07 7.80 15.71
N GLU A 134 -14.20 8.10 16.67
CA GLU A 134 -14.35 9.24 17.59
C GLU A 134 -14.05 10.58 16.91
N GLU A 135 -12.98 10.65 16.10
CA GLU A 135 -12.56 11.89 15.44
C GLU A 135 -13.26 12.11 14.09
N LEU A 136 -13.46 11.03 13.31
CA LEU A 136 -14.03 11.11 11.97
C LEU A 136 -15.50 10.68 11.89
N GLY A 137 -16.08 9.97 12.86
CA GLY A 137 -17.46 9.49 12.76
C GLY A 137 -17.69 8.64 11.51
N LEU A 138 -16.75 7.74 11.20
CA LEU A 138 -16.91 6.72 10.16
C LEU A 138 -17.68 5.53 10.75
N PRO A 139 -18.58 4.88 9.97
CA PRO A 139 -19.19 3.64 10.44
C PRO A 139 -18.12 2.58 10.66
N VAL A 140 -18.09 1.97 11.84
CA VAL A 140 -17.18 0.89 12.23
C VAL A 140 -17.98 -0.25 12.88
N SER A 141 -17.36 -1.41 13.08
CA SER A 141 -17.89 -2.39 14.04
C SER A 141 -17.89 -1.80 15.46
N PRO A 142 -18.94 -2.02 16.28
CA PRO A 142 -18.90 -1.69 17.70
C PRO A 142 -17.67 -2.31 18.37
N TYR A 143 -17.00 -1.60 19.27
CA TYR A 143 -15.76 -2.09 19.84
C TYR A 143 -15.52 -1.66 21.29
N LEU A 144 -14.73 -2.46 22.00
CA LEU A 144 -14.18 -2.17 23.33
C LEU A 144 -12.71 -2.59 23.39
N PHE A 145 -11.91 -1.96 24.25
CA PHE A 145 -10.54 -2.36 24.54
C PHE A 145 -10.45 -2.96 25.94
N VAL A 146 -9.62 -3.99 26.09
CA VAL A 146 -9.50 -4.76 27.33
C VAL A 146 -8.04 -5.14 27.60
N ASP A 147 -7.65 -5.09 28.86
CA ASP A 147 -6.31 -5.39 29.37
C ASP A 147 -6.27 -6.64 30.28
N SER A 148 -7.42 -7.29 30.53
CA SER A 148 -7.55 -8.53 31.30
C SER A 148 -8.60 -9.52 30.74
N LEU A 149 -8.57 -10.78 31.19
CA LEU A 149 -9.54 -11.81 30.82
C LEU A 149 -10.94 -11.49 31.41
N GLU A 150 -10.96 -10.91 32.60
CA GLU A 150 -12.16 -10.42 33.27
C GLU A 150 -12.83 -9.33 32.43
N GLU A 151 -12.08 -8.29 32.04
CA GLU A 151 -12.56 -7.24 31.14
C GLU A 151 -12.98 -7.79 29.77
N LEU A 152 -12.23 -8.75 29.20
CA LEU A 152 -12.63 -9.42 27.95
C LEU A 152 -14.00 -10.11 28.09
N THR A 153 -14.27 -10.75 29.22
CA THR A 153 -15.52 -11.46 29.47
C THR A 153 -16.69 -10.49 29.58
N GLU A 154 -16.51 -9.37 30.28
CA GLU A 154 -17.51 -8.29 30.38
C GLU A 154 -17.75 -7.62 29.01
N ALA A 155 -16.68 -7.25 28.31
CA ALA A 155 -16.76 -6.60 27.00
C ALA A 155 -17.39 -7.49 25.92
N ALA A 156 -17.08 -8.80 25.90
CA ALA A 156 -17.71 -9.74 24.97
C ALA A 156 -19.20 -9.93 25.26
N ALA A 157 -19.63 -9.86 26.52
CA ALA A 157 -21.04 -9.89 26.89
C ALA A 157 -21.78 -8.59 26.54
N GLU A 158 -21.11 -7.43 26.61
CA GLU A 158 -21.67 -6.13 26.22
C GLU A 158 -21.80 -5.98 24.70
N ILE A 159 -20.75 -6.33 23.95
CA ILE A 159 -20.74 -6.33 22.48
C ILE A 159 -21.72 -7.37 21.91
N GLY A 160 -21.89 -8.50 22.61
CA GLY A 160 -22.71 -9.63 22.19
C GLY A 160 -21.97 -10.58 21.24
N PHE A 161 -22.59 -11.74 20.98
CA PHE A 161 -22.01 -12.81 20.15
C PHE A 161 -22.75 -12.96 18.80
N PRO A 162 -22.03 -13.24 17.70
CA PRO A 162 -20.59 -13.40 17.62
C PRO A 162 -19.83 -12.06 17.71
N CYS A 163 -18.62 -12.11 18.27
CA CYS A 163 -17.66 -11.01 18.29
C CYS A 163 -16.28 -11.49 17.81
N VAL A 164 -15.36 -10.55 17.59
CA VAL A 164 -14.00 -10.81 17.12
C VAL A 164 -13.01 -10.22 18.11
N VAL A 165 -12.14 -11.06 18.66
CA VAL A 165 -11.08 -10.67 19.60
C VAL A 165 -9.77 -10.60 18.85
N LYS A 166 -9.02 -9.50 18.97
CA LYS A 166 -7.73 -9.28 18.28
C LYS A 166 -6.71 -8.59 19.20
N PRO A 167 -5.40 -8.92 19.12
CA PRO A 167 -4.35 -8.09 19.69
C PRO A 167 -4.30 -6.72 19.00
N VAL A 168 -4.14 -5.62 19.76
CA VAL A 168 -4.08 -4.28 19.13
C VAL A 168 -2.83 -4.07 18.26
N MET A 169 -1.77 -4.85 18.49
CA MET A 169 -0.55 -4.89 17.67
C MET A 169 -0.44 -6.27 16.95
N SER A 170 -1.21 -6.47 15.88
CA SER A 170 -1.18 -7.72 15.09
C SER A 170 -1.47 -7.51 13.59
N SER A 171 -0.82 -8.33 12.75
CA SER A 171 -1.07 -8.42 11.30
C SER A 171 -1.35 -9.85 10.84
N SER A 172 -2.06 -9.98 9.71
CA SER A 172 -2.46 -11.24 9.08
C SER A 172 -3.20 -12.20 10.03
N GLY A 173 -4.20 -11.68 10.75
CA GLY A 173 -5.06 -12.42 11.69
C GLY A 173 -4.36 -13.16 12.84
N LYS A 174 -3.07 -12.92 13.09
CA LYS A 174 -2.33 -13.62 14.16
C LYS A 174 -2.86 -13.22 15.54
N GLY A 175 -3.32 -14.22 16.29
CA GLY A 175 -3.98 -14.03 17.58
C GLY A 175 -5.45 -13.61 17.48
N GLN A 176 -6.04 -13.55 16.27
CA GLN A 176 -7.46 -13.24 16.10
C GLN A 176 -8.34 -14.48 16.30
N SER A 177 -9.46 -14.30 17.02
CA SER A 177 -10.50 -15.32 17.20
C SER A 177 -11.89 -14.75 16.91
N VAL A 178 -12.73 -15.50 16.19
CA VAL A 178 -14.18 -15.25 16.10
C VAL A 178 -14.85 -16.05 17.20
N VAL A 179 -15.40 -15.36 18.20
CA VAL A 179 -15.98 -15.90 19.43
C VAL A 179 -17.49 -15.94 19.27
N ARG A 180 -18.11 -17.12 19.36
CA ARG A 180 -19.54 -17.36 19.11
C ARG A 180 -20.36 -17.55 20.38
N SER A 181 -19.71 -17.76 21.53
CA SER A 181 -20.35 -17.92 22.84
C SER A 181 -19.39 -17.52 23.96
N ALA A 182 -19.93 -17.36 25.16
CA ALA A 182 -19.14 -17.06 26.36
C ALA A 182 -18.08 -18.15 26.66
N ASP A 183 -18.36 -19.42 26.33
CA ASP A 183 -17.45 -20.54 26.57
C ASP A 183 -16.16 -20.47 25.71
N GLU A 184 -16.18 -19.73 24.60
CA GLU A 184 -15.02 -19.53 23.71
C GLU A 184 -14.10 -18.37 24.15
N VAL A 185 -14.51 -17.54 25.13
CA VAL A 185 -13.79 -16.31 25.53
C VAL A 185 -12.40 -16.59 26.09
N THR A 186 -12.24 -17.57 26.98
CA THR A 186 -10.93 -17.91 27.57
C THR A 186 -9.95 -18.40 26.51
N ALA A 187 -10.41 -19.22 25.57
CA ALA A 187 -9.57 -19.70 24.46
C ALA A 187 -9.17 -18.56 23.52
N ALA A 188 -10.04 -17.55 23.32
CA ALA A 188 -9.71 -16.35 22.56
C ALA A 188 -8.65 -15.47 23.26
N TRP A 189 -8.75 -15.31 24.59
CA TRP A 189 -7.73 -14.62 25.39
C TRP A 189 -6.36 -15.30 25.27
N GLU A 190 -6.30 -16.62 25.45
CA GLU A 190 -5.07 -17.41 25.31
C GLU A 190 -4.49 -17.29 23.90
N THR A 191 -5.34 -17.39 22.87
CA THR A 191 -4.93 -17.25 21.46
C THR A 191 -4.36 -15.85 21.17
N ALA A 192 -5.00 -14.79 21.67
CA ALA A 192 -4.56 -13.42 21.43
C ALA A 192 -3.28 -13.06 22.20
N THR A 193 -3.16 -13.49 23.47
CA THR A 193 -1.99 -13.21 24.31
C THR A 193 -0.77 -14.05 23.93
N THR A 194 -0.95 -15.29 23.44
CA THR A 194 0.17 -16.11 22.91
C THR A 194 0.53 -15.79 21.46
N GLY A 195 -0.43 -15.30 20.66
CA GLY A 195 -0.21 -14.87 19.27
C GLY A 195 0.45 -13.50 19.11
N ALA A 196 0.51 -12.71 20.19
CA ALA A 196 1.13 -11.38 20.19
C ALA A 196 2.66 -11.45 20.11
N ARG A 197 3.26 -10.49 19.37
CA ARG A 197 4.74 -10.38 19.27
C ARG A 197 5.39 -9.68 20.48
N VAL A 198 4.58 -9.15 21.40
CA VAL A 198 5.00 -8.32 22.54
C VAL A 198 4.20 -8.75 23.78
N ALA A 199 4.89 -8.86 24.92
CA ALA A 199 4.25 -9.11 26.21
C ALA A 199 3.50 -7.86 26.72
N ASN A 200 2.38 -8.05 27.43
CA ASN A 200 1.32 -7.07 27.74
C ASN A 200 0.43 -6.72 26.54
N THR A 201 -0.41 -7.69 26.16
CA THR A 201 -1.29 -7.57 24.99
C THR A 201 -2.64 -6.97 25.37
N ARG A 202 -2.76 -5.64 25.28
CA ARG A 202 -4.07 -4.98 25.16
C ARG A 202 -4.80 -5.54 23.94
N LEU A 203 -6.08 -5.87 24.10
CA LEU A 203 -6.91 -6.46 23.05
C LEU A 203 -8.01 -5.47 22.62
N ILE A 204 -8.51 -5.67 21.41
CA ILE A 204 -9.79 -5.10 20.94
C ILE A 204 -10.81 -6.24 20.80
N VAL A 205 -12.03 -5.99 21.25
CA VAL A 205 -13.22 -6.81 21.03
C VAL A 205 -14.11 -6.05 20.06
N GLU A 206 -14.43 -6.64 18.92
CA GLU A 206 -15.26 -6.02 17.88
C GLU A 206 -16.56 -6.83 17.66
N GLY A 207 -17.69 -6.15 17.48
CA GLY A 207 -18.94 -6.79 17.05
C GLY A 207 -18.78 -7.38 15.65
N TYR A 208 -19.24 -8.62 15.45
CA TYR A 208 -19.11 -9.28 14.15
C TYR A 208 -20.08 -8.66 13.13
N ILE A 209 -19.53 -8.07 12.06
CA ILE A 209 -20.34 -7.57 10.94
C ILE A 209 -20.69 -8.75 10.03
N GLU A 210 -21.98 -9.08 9.95
CA GLU A 210 -22.52 -9.97 8.93
C GLU A 210 -22.59 -9.25 7.56
N PHE A 211 -21.45 -9.10 6.91
CA PHE A 211 -21.34 -8.47 5.58
C PHE A 211 -21.67 -9.44 4.43
N ASP A 212 -22.06 -8.88 3.29
CA ASP A 212 -22.24 -9.63 2.03
C ASP A 212 -20.89 -9.89 1.35
N TYR A 213 -19.96 -8.92 1.44
CA TYR A 213 -18.60 -9.01 0.93
C TYR A 213 -17.65 -8.03 1.63
N GLU A 214 -16.35 -8.32 1.52
CA GLU A 214 -15.24 -7.47 1.93
C GLU A 214 -14.49 -6.93 0.69
N ILE A 215 -13.99 -5.70 0.78
CA ILE A 215 -13.13 -5.09 -0.25
C ILE A 215 -11.93 -4.37 0.35
N THR A 216 -10.88 -4.27 -0.47
CA THR A 216 -9.83 -3.26 -0.34
C THR A 216 -10.08 -2.16 -1.37
N LEU A 217 -10.27 -0.91 -0.94
CA LEU A 217 -10.35 0.25 -1.82
C LEU A 217 -9.00 0.97 -1.85
N LEU A 218 -8.13 0.57 -2.78
CA LEU A 218 -6.82 1.20 -2.99
C LEU A 218 -6.99 2.69 -3.33
N THR A 219 -6.52 3.51 -2.40
CA THR A 219 -6.71 4.96 -2.40
C THR A 219 -5.37 5.65 -2.53
N VAL A 220 -5.18 6.40 -3.62
CA VAL A 220 -3.90 7.05 -3.95
C VAL A 220 -3.97 8.51 -3.58
N ARG A 221 -3.09 8.98 -2.70
CA ARG A 221 -2.89 10.41 -2.45
C ARG A 221 -1.63 10.86 -3.18
N ALA A 222 -1.79 11.66 -4.21
CA ALA A 222 -0.71 12.10 -5.09
C ALA A 222 -0.81 13.59 -5.43
N VAL A 223 0.30 14.22 -5.83
CA VAL A 223 0.28 15.61 -6.27
C VAL A 223 -0.33 15.68 -7.66
N ASP A 224 -1.44 16.40 -7.79
CA ASP A 224 -2.03 16.72 -9.09
C ASP A 224 -1.11 17.73 -9.82
N PRO A 225 -0.57 17.38 -11.01
CA PRO A 225 0.35 18.25 -11.75
C PRO A 225 -0.30 19.54 -12.26
N GLN A 226 -1.64 19.61 -12.36
CA GLN A 226 -2.34 20.81 -12.82
C GLN A 226 -2.50 21.85 -11.71
N THR A 227 -2.79 21.39 -10.48
CA THR A 227 -3.04 22.28 -9.33
C THR A 227 -1.85 22.42 -8.38
N GLY A 228 -0.86 21.53 -8.45
CA GLY A 228 0.26 21.45 -7.51
C GLY A 228 -0.15 21.04 -6.10
N LYS A 229 -1.36 20.49 -5.92
CA LYS A 229 -1.94 20.12 -4.62
C LYS A 229 -2.09 18.62 -4.48
N LEU A 230 -2.11 18.15 -3.24
CA LEU A 230 -2.40 16.76 -2.93
C LEU A 230 -3.88 16.45 -3.25
N ALA A 231 -4.10 15.53 -4.18
CA ALA A 231 -5.41 15.02 -4.59
C ALA A 231 -5.55 13.54 -4.19
N THR A 232 -6.80 13.08 -4.08
CA THR A 232 -7.14 11.69 -3.75
C THR A 232 -7.79 11.02 -4.96
N HIS A 233 -7.25 9.88 -5.37
CA HIS A 233 -7.72 9.06 -6.47
C HIS A 233 -8.10 7.67 -5.95
N PHE A 234 -9.05 7.00 -6.60
CA PHE A 234 -9.51 5.67 -6.19
C PHE A 234 -9.34 4.70 -7.34
N CYS A 235 -8.77 3.54 -7.05
CA CYS A 235 -8.81 2.41 -7.96
C CYS A 235 -10.24 1.84 -8.03
N ALA A 236 -10.52 1.00 -9.02
CA ALA A 236 -11.74 0.20 -8.96
C ALA A 236 -11.68 -0.74 -7.73
N PRO A 237 -12.80 -1.01 -7.03
CA PRO A 237 -12.80 -1.82 -5.81
C PRO A 237 -12.16 -3.20 -6.02
N ILE A 238 -11.36 -3.65 -5.06
CA ILE A 238 -10.75 -4.99 -5.09
C ILE A 238 -11.49 -5.87 -4.09
N GLY A 239 -12.19 -6.88 -4.59
CA GLY A 239 -12.77 -7.92 -3.75
C GLY A 239 -11.71 -8.95 -3.38
N HIS A 240 -11.88 -9.59 -2.22
CA HIS A 240 -10.98 -10.66 -1.80
C HIS A 240 -11.71 -11.75 -1.03
N PHE A 241 -11.00 -12.86 -0.82
CA PHE A 241 -11.42 -13.94 0.04
C PHE A 241 -10.29 -14.28 1.02
N GLN A 242 -10.60 -14.21 2.32
CA GLN A 242 -9.67 -14.54 3.40
C GLN A 242 -9.93 -15.95 3.98
N VAL A 243 -8.85 -16.66 4.31
CA VAL A 243 -8.91 -17.97 4.99
C VAL A 243 -7.98 -17.94 6.20
N GLY A 244 -8.53 -17.68 7.38
CA GLY A 244 -7.76 -17.66 8.64
C GLY A 244 -6.84 -16.44 8.78
N GLY A 245 -7.24 -15.28 8.23
CA GLY A 245 -6.50 -14.02 8.34
C GLY A 245 -5.42 -13.78 7.28
N ASP A 246 -5.27 -14.69 6.32
CA ASP A 246 -4.52 -14.48 5.08
C ASP A 246 -5.52 -14.35 3.91
N TYR A 247 -5.34 -13.39 3.01
CA TYR A 247 -6.02 -13.43 1.71
C TYR A 247 -5.47 -14.60 0.87
N VAL A 248 -6.35 -15.33 0.19
CA VAL A 248 -5.98 -16.41 -0.74
C VAL A 248 -6.23 -16.07 -2.20
N GLU A 249 -7.20 -15.18 -2.45
CA GLU A 249 -7.62 -14.73 -3.76
C GLU A 249 -8.08 -13.27 -3.69
N SER A 250 -7.80 -12.49 -4.73
CA SER A 250 -8.36 -11.15 -4.91
C SER A 250 -8.77 -10.91 -6.36
N TRP A 251 -9.69 -9.98 -6.61
CA TRP A 251 -10.17 -9.66 -7.96
C TRP A 251 -10.59 -8.20 -8.12
N GLN A 252 -10.45 -7.68 -9.33
CA GLN A 252 -10.78 -6.30 -9.68
C GLN A 252 -11.47 -6.28 -11.06
N PRO A 253 -12.57 -5.52 -11.24
CA PRO A 253 -13.31 -4.78 -10.24
C PRO A 253 -14.26 -5.70 -9.43
N HIS A 254 -14.52 -5.36 -8.16
CA HIS A 254 -15.67 -5.89 -7.44
C HIS A 254 -16.93 -5.09 -7.82
N GLU A 255 -18.05 -5.77 -8.06
CA GLU A 255 -19.32 -5.12 -8.39
C GLU A 255 -19.98 -4.57 -7.13
N MET A 256 -20.38 -3.30 -7.15
CA MET A 256 -21.00 -2.62 -6.02
C MET A 256 -22.16 -1.76 -6.49
N SER A 257 -23.13 -1.49 -5.61
CA SER A 257 -24.11 -0.44 -5.87
C SER A 257 -23.42 0.93 -5.93
N SER A 258 -24.05 1.89 -6.61
CA SER A 258 -23.54 3.27 -6.65
C SER A 258 -23.56 3.95 -5.26
N PHE A 259 -24.44 3.51 -4.35
CA PHE A 259 -24.51 4.02 -2.99
C PHE A 259 -23.37 3.47 -2.13
N ALA A 260 -23.14 2.16 -2.15
CA ALA A 260 -22.02 1.50 -1.46
C ALA A 260 -20.67 2.05 -1.97
N LEU A 261 -20.50 2.21 -3.29
CA LEU A 261 -19.26 2.79 -3.85
C LEU A 261 -19.07 4.25 -3.43
N GLY A 262 -20.15 5.04 -3.37
CA GLY A 262 -20.12 6.42 -2.85
C GLY A 262 -19.76 6.50 -1.37
N ALA A 263 -20.28 5.59 -0.54
CA ALA A 263 -19.94 5.48 0.87
C ALA A 263 -18.47 5.04 1.06
N ALA A 264 -18.04 4.00 0.35
CA ALA A 264 -16.68 3.48 0.37
C ALA A 264 -15.63 4.54 -0.01
N THR A 265 -15.85 5.25 -1.12
CA THR A 265 -14.96 6.35 -1.56
C THR A 265 -14.95 7.52 -0.58
N SER A 266 -16.09 7.86 0.04
CA SER A 266 -16.16 8.87 1.10
C SER A 266 -15.36 8.48 2.35
N ILE A 267 -15.53 7.26 2.85
CA ILE A 267 -14.78 6.71 3.99
C ILE A 267 -13.29 6.73 3.71
N ALA A 268 -12.88 6.18 2.56
CA ALA A 268 -11.49 6.11 2.13
C ALA A 268 -10.85 7.50 1.94
N ALA A 269 -11.59 8.46 1.37
CA ALA A 269 -11.14 9.84 1.24
C ALA A 269 -10.82 10.46 2.61
N ARG A 270 -11.72 10.28 3.59
CA ARG A 270 -11.62 10.89 4.91
C ARG A 270 -10.47 10.31 5.72
N ILE A 271 -10.36 8.98 5.80
CA ILE A 271 -9.29 8.32 6.56
C ILE A 271 -7.91 8.60 5.95
N ALA A 272 -7.74 8.47 4.63
CA ALA A 272 -6.48 8.76 3.97
C ALA A 272 -6.09 10.24 4.08
N THR A 273 -7.07 11.16 4.13
CA THR A 273 -6.83 12.59 4.36
C THR A 273 -6.29 12.87 5.77
N ALA A 274 -6.92 12.28 6.79
CA ALA A 274 -6.55 12.45 8.20
C ALA A 274 -5.15 11.89 8.55
N LEU A 275 -4.68 10.90 7.80
CA LEU A 275 -3.32 10.34 7.91
C LEU A 275 -2.23 11.24 7.25
N GLY A 276 -2.59 12.38 6.65
CA GLY A 276 -1.65 13.37 6.12
C GLY A 276 -1.37 14.56 7.05
N ASP A 277 -0.53 15.49 6.60
CA ASP A 277 -0.15 16.70 7.36
C ASP A 277 -0.98 17.94 7.00
N GLY A 278 -2.00 17.78 6.14
CA GLY A 278 -2.79 18.88 5.58
C GLY A 278 -2.11 19.67 4.46
N LYS A 279 -0.90 19.29 4.03
CA LYS A 279 -0.13 19.90 2.93
C LYS A 279 0.17 18.87 1.81
N LEU A 280 1.30 18.18 1.94
CA LEU A 280 1.93 17.29 0.96
C LEU A 280 2.48 16.01 1.62
N GLY A 281 2.54 15.96 2.95
CA GLY A 281 2.65 14.74 3.73
C GLY A 281 1.30 14.01 3.72
N GLY A 282 1.35 12.69 3.76
CA GLY A 282 0.18 11.84 3.51
C GLY A 282 0.08 11.34 2.07
N ARG A 283 1.13 11.52 1.24
CA ARG A 283 1.15 11.02 -0.15
C ARG A 283 1.64 9.57 -0.21
N GLY A 284 1.00 8.76 -1.04
CA GLY A 284 1.21 7.31 -1.11
C GLY A 284 -0.04 6.55 -1.52
N ILE A 285 0.01 5.22 -1.37
CA ILE A 285 -1.13 4.30 -1.48
C ILE A 285 -1.64 4.01 -0.08
N PHE A 286 -2.95 3.92 0.07
CA PHE A 286 -3.63 3.44 1.25
C PHE A 286 -4.53 2.27 0.86
N GLY A 287 -4.29 1.08 1.42
CA GLY A 287 -5.20 -0.05 1.35
C GLY A 287 -6.28 0.10 2.41
N VAL A 288 -7.44 0.67 2.04
CA VAL A 288 -8.58 0.86 2.96
C VAL A 288 -9.46 -0.39 2.91
N GLU A 289 -9.53 -1.14 4.02
CA GLU A 289 -10.36 -2.35 4.13
C GLU A 289 -11.76 -2.01 4.62
N LEU A 290 -12.77 -2.51 3.91
CA LEU A 290 -14.18 -2.18 4.13
C LEU A 290 -15.05 -3.45 4.10
N PHE A 291 -16.00 -3.53 5.04
CA PHE A 291 -17.08 -4.51 5.02
C PHE A 291 -18.34 -3.88 4.44
N VAL A 292 -19.09 -4.59 3.59
CA VAL A 292 -20.27 -4.06 2.91
C VAL A 292 -21.49 -4.96 3.14
N LYS A 293 -22.61 -4.37 3.57
CA LYS A 293 -23.90 -5.06 3.74
C LYS A 293 -24.98 -4.24 3.01
N GLY A 294 -25.40 -4.71 1.84
CA GLY A 294 -26.24 -3.93 0.93
C GLY A 294 -25.57 -2.62 0.51
N ASP A 295 -26.14 -1.49 0.96
CA ASP A 295 -25.59 -0.15 0.74
C ASP A 295 -24.79 0.38 1.95
N ASP A 296 -24.82 -0.30 3.11
CA ASP A 296 -24.09 0.08 4.31
C ASP A 296 -22.62 -0.36 4.20
N VAL A 297 -21.69 0.55 4.48
CA VAL A 297 -20.24 0.32 4.39
C VAL A 297 -19.57 0.67 5.71
N TYR A 298 -18.83 -0.29 6.25
CA TYR A 298 -18.12 -0.18 7.52
C TYR A 298 -16.61 -0.19 7.29
N PHE A 299 -15.90 0.74 7.94
CA PHE A 299 -14.45 0.77 7.99
C PHE A 299 -13.93 -0.34 8.90
N SER A 300 -13.03 -1.18 8.38
CA SER A 300 -12.34 -2.22 9.15
C SER A 300 -11.00 -1.70 9.67
N GLU A 301 -10.05 -1.46 8.76
CA GLU A 301 -8.71 -0.94 9.00
C GLU A 301 -8.12 -0.27 7.73
N VAL A 302 -6.91 0.28 7.82
CA VAL A 302 -6.19 0.82 6.67
C VAL A 302 -4.69 0.58 6.78
N SER A 303 -4.10 0.02 5.73
CA SER A 303 -2.65 -0.02 5.53
C SER A 303 -2.18 1.28 4.85
N PRO A 304 -1.24 2.05 5.42
CA PRO A 304 -0.74 3.31 4.83
C PRO A 304 0.37 3.07 3.77
N ARG A 305 0.27 1.95 3.06
CA ARG A 305 1.25 1.35 2.15
C ARG A 305 0.50 0.46 1.14
N PRO A 306 1.17 -0.04 0.07
CA PRO A 306 0.63 -1.10 -0.78
C PRO A 306 0.04 -2.26 0.03
N HIS A 307 -1.06 -2.84 -0.45
CA HIS A 307 -1.83 -3.87 0.23
C HIS A 307 -1.74 -5.20 -0.51
N ASP A 308 -1.69 -6.33 0.17
CA ASP A 308 -1.35 -7.58 -0.51
C ASP A 308 -2.49 -8.13 -1.40
N THR A 309 -3.75 -7.86 -1.08
CA THR A 309 -4.88 -8.03 -2.00
C THR A 309 -4.72 -7.21 -3.30
N GLY A 310 -3.98 -6.10 -3.24
CA GLY A 310 -3.63 -5.21 -4.34
C GLY A 310 -2.65 -5.78 -5.36
N LEU A 311 -2.03 -6.93 -5.10
CA LEU A 311 -1.15 -7.63 -6.06
C LEU A 311 -1.84 -7.94 -7.39
N VAL A 312 -3.17 -8.00 -7.43
CA VAL A 312 -3.97 -8.10 -8.68
C VAL A 312 -3.71 -6.92 -9.64
N THR A 313 -3.37 -5.74 -9.12
CA THR A 313 -3.05 -4.53 -9.92
C THR A 313 -1.82 -4.68 -10.81
N LEU A 314 -0.97 -5.70 -10.58
CA LEU A 314 0.12 -6.08 -11.48
C LEU A 314 -0.37 -6.54 -12.87
N ALA A 315 -1.65 -6.94 -12.99
CA ALA A 315 -2.27 -7.34 -14.25
C ALA A 315 -3.49 -6.48 -14.62
N THR A 316 -4.25 -5.96 -13.66
CA THR A 316 -5.52 -5.27 -13.94
C THR A 316 -5.40 -3.78 -14.21
N GLN A 317 -4.30 -3.11 -13.86
CA GLN A 317 -4.17 -1.66 -13.99
C GLN A 317 -3.03 -1.21 -14.92
N ARG A 318 -3.16 -0.01 -15.49
CA ARG A 318 -2.09 0.61 -16.29
C ARG A 318 -0.87 1.03 -15.45
N LEU A 319 -1.08 1.25 -14.16
CA LEU A 319 -0.04 1.36 -13.13
C LEU A 319 -0.46 0.44 -12.00
N SER A 320 0.44 -0.46 -11.61
CA SER A 320 0.29 -1.24 -10.37
C SER A 320 0.27 -0.31 -9.15
N GLU A 321 -0.24 -0.81 -8.02
CA GLU A 321 -0.20 -0.05 -6.77
C GLU A 321 1.22 0.39 -6.38
N PHE A 322 2.23 -0.43 -6.67
CA PHE A 322 3.63 -0.16 -6.40
C PHE A 322 4.15 1.00 -7.23
N GLU A 323 3.77 1.07 -8.51
CA GLU A 323 4.13 2.18 -9.40
C GLU A 323 3.37 3.46 -9.05
N MET A 324 2.11 3.36 -8.63
CA MET A 324 1.36 4.51 -8.11
C MET A 324 1.94 5.01 -6.79
N HIS A 325 2.38 4.11 -5.90
CA HIS A 325 3.00 4.46 -4.62
C HIS A 325 4.33 5.19 -4.85
N ALA A 326 5.24 4.60 -5.64
CA ALA A 326 6.52 5.21 -5.99
C ALA A 326 6.35 6.58 -6.67
N ARG A 327 5.41 6.72 -7.61
CA ARG A 327 5.09 8.01 -8.24
C ARG A 327 4.54 9.01 -7.24
N ALA A 328 3.59 8.63 -6.39
CA ALA A 328 3.01 9.50 -5.37
C ALA A 328 4.10 10.03 -4.41
N ILE A 329 5.00 9.18 -3.93
CA ILE A 329 6.14 9.55 -3.07
C ILE A 329 7.03 10.61 -3.75
N LEU A 330 7.35 10.40 -5.03
CA LEU A 330 8.16 11.30 -5.84
C LEU A 330 7.37 12.52 -6.39
N GLY A 331 6.09 12.68 -6.02
CA GLY A 331 5.20 13.74 -6.52
C GLY A 331 4.95 13.73 -8.02
N LEU A 332 5.10 12.57 -8.66
CA LEU A 332 4.85 12.36 -10.08
C LEU A 332 3.36 12.05 -10.34
N PRO A 333 2.85 12.33 -11.55
CA PRO A 333 1.47 12.00 -11.91
C PRO A 333 1.16 10.50 -11.83
N VAL A 334 0.08 10.18 -11.11
CA VAL A 334 -0.50 8.84 -10.99
C VAL A 334 -1.67 8.64 -11.96
N ASP A 335 -2.12 7.40 -12.11
CA ASP A 335 -3.22 7.01 -12.99
C ASP A 335 -3.83 5.71 -12.45
N VAL A 336 -5.13 5.75 -12.16
CA VAL A 336 -5.91 4.66 -11.55
C VAL A 336 -6.73 3.88 -12.59
N THR A 337 -6.41 4.04 -13.88
CA THR A 337 -7.15 3.38 -14.96
C THR A 337 -7.03 1.86 -14.87
N LEU A 338 -8.18 1.22 -14.64
CA LEU A 338 -8.39 -0.22 -14.84
C LEU A 338 -8.21 -0.55 -16.34
N ALA A 339 -7.25 -1.41 -16.65
CA ALA A 339 -6.94 -1.85 -18.01
C ALA A 339 -7.76 -3.10 -18.41
N SER A 340 -7.99 -4.02 -17.48
CA SER A 340 -8.73 -5.27 -17.72
C SER A 340 -9.31 -5.84 -16.42
N PRO A 341 -10.46 -6.53 -16.44
CA PRO A 341 -10.88 -7.39 -15.35
C PRO A 341 -9.84 -8.48 -15.07
N GLY A 342 -9.57 -8.76 -13.80
CA GLY A 342 -8.57 -9.75 -13.43
C GLY A 342 -8.65 -10.22 -11.98
N ALA A 343 -7.84 -11.22 -11.67
CA ALA A 343 -7.75 -11.85 -10.37
C ALA A 343 -6.30 -12.20 -10.00
N SER A 344 -6.04 -12.38 -8.70
CA SER A 344 -4.81 -12.96 -8.17
C SER A 344 -5.12 -14.16 -7.29
N ALA A 345 -4.24 -15.16 -7.28
CA ALA A 345 -4.32 -16.34 -6.43
C ALA A 345 -2.94 -16.68 -5.86
N VAL A 346 -2.86 -16.95 -4.55
CA VAL A 346 -1.58 -17.14 -3.86
C VAL A 346 -0.96 -18.51 -4.12
N ILE A 347 0.38 -18.57 -4.16
CA ILE A 347 1.16 -19.81 -4.13
C ILE A 347 1.77 -19.95 -2.74
N TYR A 348 1.36 -20.98 -2.00
CA TYR A 348 1.93 -21.31 -0.69
C TYR A 348 3.18 -22.19 -0.81
N GLY A 349 4.07 -22.10 0.19
CA GLY A 349 5.32 -22.84 0.20
C GLY A 349 5.19 -24.33 0.53
N GLN A 350 4.19 -24.73 1.32
CA GLN A 350 3.83 -26.12 1.67
C GLN A 350 4.89 -26.98 2.38
N LEU A 351 6.17 -26.59 2.32
CA LEU A 351 7.33 -27.23 2.92
C LEU A 351 7.95 -26.32 3.99
N ASP A 352 8.48 -26.90 5.07
CA ASP A 352 9.21 -26.17 6.11
C ASP A 352 10.72 -26.29 5.87
N GLU A 353 11.19 -25.69 4.77
CA GLU A 353 12.52 -25.90 4.19
C GLU A 353 13.19 -24.60 3.72
N LYS A 354 14.53 -24.60 3.64
CA LYS A 354 15.31 -23.49 3.04
C LYS A 354 15.54 -23.74 1.55
N GLY A 355 15.35 -22.70 0.74
CA GLY A 355 15.69 -22.74 -0.69
C GLY A 355 14.85 -23.69 -1.55
N ILE A 356 13.53 -23.76 -1.33
CA ILE A 356 12.62 -24.60 -2.14
C ILE A 356 12.63 -24.25 -3.63
N GLY A 357 12.31 -25.24 -4.47
CA GLY A 357 12.06 -25.08 -5.90
C GLY A 357 10.57 -25.03 -6.24
N PHE A 358 10.26 -24.77 -7.50
CA PHE A 358 8.89 -24.76 -8.04
C PHE A 358 8.85 -25.50 -9.36
N THR A 359 8.02 -26.54 -9.47
CA THR A 359 7.78 -27.29 -10.71
C THR A 359 6.51 -26.82 -11.39
N ASN A 360 6.25 -27.29 -12.63
CA ASN A 360 5.05 -26.98 -13.42
C ASN A 360 4.79 -25.49 -13.75
N VAL A 361 5.73 -24.59 -13.46
CA VAL A 361 5.64 -23.15 -13.77
C VAL A 361 5.31 -22.90 -15.24
N ALA A 362 5.88 -23.68 -16.17
CA ALA A 362 5.59 -23.60 -17.60
C ALA A 362 4.14 -24.02 -17.95
N ALA A 363 3.57 -24.99 -17.24
CA ALA A 363 2.17 -25.40 -17.43
C ALA A 363 1.19 -24.36 -16.88
N ALA A 364 1.53 -23.73 -15.75
CA ALA A 364 0.76 -22.61 -15.19
C ALA A 364 0.76 -21.39 -16.12
N LEU A 365 1.92 -21.03 -16.70
CA LEU A 365 2.05 -19.96 -17.70
C LEU A 365 1.45 -20.30 -19.08
N ALA A 366 1.10 -21.57 -19.35
CA ALA A 366 0.39 -21.95 -20.56
C ALA A 366 -1.12 -21.67 -20.49
N ILE A 367 -1.65 -21.31 -19.32
CA ILE A 367 -3.02 -20.80 -19.20
C ILE A 367 -3.05 -19.37 -19.78
N PRO A 368 -3.98 -19.04 -20.71
CA PRO A 368 -4.02 -17.72 -21.35
C PRO A 368 -4.11 -16.57 -20.36
N GLU A 369 -3.55 -15.41 -20.74
CA GLU A 369 -3.63 -14.16 -19.97
C GLU A 369 -3.19 -14.30 -18.50
N THR A 370 -2.20 -15.15 -18.24
CA THR A 370 -1.72 -15.49 -16.89
C THR A 370 -0.23 -15.17 -16.73
N ASP A 371 0.14 -14.64 -15.57
CA ASP A 371 1.52 -14.33 -15.19
C ASP A 371 1.78 -14.75 -13.73
N ILE A 372 3.06 -14.91 -13.36
CA ILE A 372 3.48 -15.46 -12.06
C ILE A 372 4.58 -14.60 -11.45
N ARG A 373 4.46 -14.34 -10.14
CA ARG A 373 5.53 -13.75 -9.32
C ARG A 373 5.95 -14.76 -8.26
N LEU A 374 7.13 -15.35 -8.42
CA LEU A 374 7.79 -16.11 -7.36
C LEU A 374 8.67 -15.14 -6.57
N PHE A 375 8.40 -14.96 -5.28
CA PHE A 375 8.98 -13.84 -4.53
C PHE A 375 10.46 -14.03 -4.20
N GLY A 376 10.97 -15.26 -4.27
CA GLY A 376 12.36 -15.58 -3.95
C GLY A 376 12.65 -15.61 -2.45
N LYS A 377 11.64 -15.80 -1.59
CA LYS A 377 11.85 -15.91 -0.14
C LYS A 377 12.81 -17.08 0.17
N PRO A 378 13.87 -16.88 0.96
CA PRO A 378 14.95 -17.87 1.13
C PRO A 378 14.55 -19.09 1.97
N GLU A 379 13.41 -19.03 2.65
CA GLU A 379 12.90 -20.08 3.52
C GLU A 379 11.38 -20.16 3.36
N SER A 380 10.88 -21.38 3.28
CA SER A 380 9.47 -21.72 3.17
C SER A 380 8.94 -22.17 4.53
N PHE A 381 7.64 -21.95 4.74
CA PHE A 381 6.85 -22.65 5.76
C PHE A 381 5.54 -23.10 5.11
N HIS A 382 4.85 -24.08 5.69
CA HIS A 382 3.62 -24.66 5.11
C HIS A 382 2.61 -23.61 4.60
N ARG A 383 2.34 -22.55 5.38
CA ARG A 383 1.45 -21.42 5.02
C ARG A 383 2.18 -20.12 4.67
N ARG A 384 3.49 -20.12 4.44
CA ARG A 384 4.19 -18.92 3.93
C ARG A 384 3.77 -18.72 2.47
N ARG A 385 3.23 -17.55 2.14
CA ARG A 385 2.98 -17.15 0.74
C ARG A 385 4.33 -16.98 0.03
N MET A 386 4.63 -17.82 -0.95
CA MET A 386 5.92 -17.86 -1.67
C MET A 386 5.84 -17.24 -3.07
N GLY A 387 4.63 -17.12 -3.62
CA GLY A 387 4.37 -16.37 -4.84
C GLY A 387 2.89 -15.99 -4.97
N VAL A 388 2.57 -15.40 -6.11
CA VAL A 388 1.20 -15.10 -6.55
C VAL A 388 1.11 -15.32 -8.05
N VAL A 389 -0.02 -15.85 -8.51
CA VAL A 389 -0.45 -15.86 -9.90
C VAL A 389 -1.39 -14.69 -10.12
N THR A 390 -1.25 -13.98 -11.22
CA THR A 390 -2.26 -13.02 -11.70
C THR A 390 -2.81 -13.47 -13.04
N ALA A 391 -4.10 -13.24 -13.29
CA ALA A 391 -4.70 -13.49 -14.59
C ALA A 391 -5.77 -12.45 -14.95
N THR A 392 -5.87 -12.12 -16.23
CA THR A 392 -6.93 -11.26 -16.81
C THR A 392 -7.91 -12.08 -17.66
N ALA A 393 -9.11 -11.54 -17.89
CA ALA A 393 -10.10 -12.09 -18.82
C ALA A 393 -11.16 -11.03 -19.18
N ASP A 394 -12.09 -11.38 -20.07
CA ASP A 394 -13.23 -10.52 -20.43
C ASP A 394 -14.15 -10.23 -19.22
N ASP A 395 -14.17 -11.12 -18.22
CA ASP A 395 -14.92 -10.99 -16.99
C ASP A 395 -14.16 -11.52 -15.76
N VAL A 396 -14.55 -11.04 -14.58
CA VAL A 396 -13.94 -11.41 -13.30
C VAL A 396 -14.05 -12.90 -12.98
N ALA A 397 -15.18 -13.55 -13.27
CA ALA A 397 -15.38 -14.95 -12.93
C ALA A 397 -14.49 -15.88 -13.80
N ALA A 398 -14.23 -15.50 -15.05
CA ALA A 398 -13.25 -16.17 -15.91
C ALA A 398 -11.81 -15.93 -15.42
N ALA A 399 -11.45 -14.70 -15.05
CA ALA A 399 -10.12 -14.37 -14.54
C ALA A 399 -9.80 -15.13 -13.23
N ARG A 400 -10.74 -15.16 -12.28
CA ARG A 400 -10.64 -15.93 -11.03
C ARG A 400 -10.36 -17.41 -11.29
N LYS A 401 -11.12 -18.03 -12.20
CA LYS A 401 -10.89 -19.43 -12.62
C LYS A 401 -9.50 -19.64 -13.21
N ARG A 402 -8.98 -18.72 -14.03
CA ARG A 402 -7.62 -18.79 -14.60
C ARG A 402 -6.55 -18.72 -13.52
N ALA A 403 -6.62 -17.70 -12.65
CA ALA A 403 -5.65 -17.48 -11.58
C ALA A 403 -5.57 -18.68 -10.62
N VAL A 404 -6.73 -19.19 -10.15
CA VAL A 404 -6.79 -20.37 -9.27
C VAL A 404 -6.28 -21.63 -9.97
N ALA A 405 -6.66 -21.87 -11.24
CA ALA A 405 -6.17 -23.03 -12.00
C ALA A 405 -4.65 -23.00 -12.15
N ALA A 406 -4.07 -21.87 -12.55
CA ALA A 406 -2.62 -21.73 -12.71
C ALA A 406 -1.88 -21.81 -11.37
N ALA A 407 -2.39 -21.21 -10.29
CA ALA A 407 -1.80 -21.33 -8.96
C ALA A 407 -1.78 -22.80 -8.49
N SER A 408 -2.85 -23.56 -8.76
CA SER A 408 -2.94 -24.98 -8.41
C SER A 408 -2.03 -25.92 -9.22
N LEU A 409 -1.44 -25.44 -10.32
CA LEU A 409 -0.46 -26.19 -11.10
C LEU A 409 0.96 -26.05 -10.53
N VAL A 410 1.31 -24.93 -9.90
CA VAL A 410 2.66 -24.66 -9.39
C VAL A 410 2.90 -25.42 -8.09
N ASN A 411 3.77 -26.44 -8.14
CA ASN A 411 4.08 -27.27 -6.98
C ASN A 411 5.43 -26.88 -6.36
N PRO A 412 5.47 -26.48 -5.07
CA PRO A 412 6.70 -26.40 -4.29
C PRO A 412 7.39 -27.77 -4.22
N VAL A 413 8.72 -27.78 -4.32
CA VAL A 413 9.52 -29.01 -4.18
C VAL A 413 10.76 -28.76 -3.32
N SER A 414 11.23 -29.79 -2.63
CA SER A 414 12.54 -29.75 -1.98
C SER A 414 13.66 -29.61 -3.01
N THR A 415 14.77 -29.01 -2.61
CA THR A 415 16.03 -28.94 -3.39
C THR A 415 17.19 -29.64 -2.69
N ALA A 416 16.94 -30.28 -1.54
CA ALA A 416 17.96 -30.80 -0.64
C ALA A 416 18.84 -31.91 -1.26
N ASP A 417 18.32 -32.64 -2.25
CA ASP A 417 18.99 -33.78 -2.88
C ASP A 417 19.92 -33.40 -4.06
N GLY A 418 20.05 -32.12 -4.40
CA GLY A 418 21.00 -31.65 -5.42
C GLY A 418 20.63 -31.98 -6.88
N GLU A 419 19.58 -32.76 -7.11
CA GLU A 419 18.88 -32.80 -8.40
C GLU A 419 18.18 -31.46 -8.63
N GLY A 420 18.88 -30.53 -9.30
CA GLY A 420 18.22 -29.45 -10.03
C GLY A 420 17.15 -30.04 -10.96
N PRO A 421 16.07 -29.29 -11.28
CA PRO A 421 14.81 -29.85 -11.78
C PRO A 421 15.08 -30.87 -12.88
N GLY A 422 14.86 -32.14 -12.54
CA GLY A 422 15.16 -33.26 -13.43
C GLY A 422 14.54 -32.97 -14.78
N ALA A 423 15.34 -33.10 -15.84
CA ALA A 423 14.85 -32.88 -17.19
C ALA A 423 13.65 -33.80 -17.39
N ALA A 424 12.45 -33.22 -17.42
CA ALA A 424 11.23 -33.99 -17.61
C ALA A 424 11.42 -34.79 -18.89
N GLU A 425 11.34 -36.12 -18.79
CA GLU A 425 11.45 -36.98 -19.96
C GLU A 425 10.36 -36.54 -20.95
N VAL A 426 10.79 -35.89 -22.02
CA VAL A 426 9.92 -35.58 -23.14
C VAL A 426 9.39 -36.92 -23.62
N PRO A 427 8.07 -37.17 -23.61
CA PRO A 427 7.53 -38.43 -24.07
C PRO A 427 8.04 -38.68 -25.48
N ALA A 428 8.69 -39.83 -25.69
CA ALA A 428 9.26 -40.16 -26.98
C ALA A 428 8.17 -40.06 -28.06
N GLU A 429 8.39 -39.21 -29.08
CA GLU A 429 7.44 -39.04 -30.17
C GLU A 429 7.16 -40.40 -30.82
N GLU A 430 5.90 -40.85 -30.81
CA GLU A 430 5.49 -41.96 -31.65
C GLU A 430 5.73 -41.58 -33.12
N SER A 431 6.52 -42.40 -33.81
CA SER A 431 7.02 -42.10 -35.15
C SER A 431 5.89 -42.00 -36.17
N VAL A 432 5.47 -40.78 -36.51
CA VAL A 432 4.57 -40.54 -37.64
C VAL A 432 5.33 -40.80 -38.94
N VAL A 433 4.97 -41.89 -39.63
CA VAL A 433 5.57 -42.29 -40.90
C VAL A 433 5.30 -41.23 -41.97
N ALA A 434 6.36 -40.59 -42.47
CA ALA A 434 6.26 -39.62 -43.54
C ALA A 434 5.89 -40.28 -44.90
N PRO A 435 4.96 -39.72 -45.69
CA PRO A 435 4.66 -40.22 -47.03
C PRO A 435 5.80 -39.90 -48.03
N ALA A 436 5.96 -40.78 -49.01
CA ALA A 436 7.11 -40.76 -49.93
C ALA A 436 7.18 -39.50 -50.81
N GLN A 437 8.41 -39.03 -51.04
CA GLN A 437 8.72 -37.89 -51.92
C GLN A 437 8.54 -38.26 -53.40
N GLN A 438 7.96 -37.35 -54.18
CA GLN A 438 7.97 -37.40 -55.65
C GLN A 438 9.27 -36.77 -56.21
N PRO A 439 9.76 -37.22 -57.39
CA PRO A 439 11.01 -36.74 -57.97
C PRO A 439 10.92 -35.29 -58.50
N PRO A 440 12.07 -34.59 -58.63
CA PRO A 440 12.09 -33.15 -58.91
C PRO A 440 11.78 -32.81 -60.37
N VAL A 441 11.12 -31.66 -60.57
CA VAL A 441 10.91 -31.03 -61.89
C VAL A 441 11.97 -29.93 -62.10
N GLU A 442 12.58 -29.91 -63.28
CA GLU A 442 13.64 -28.96 -63.66
C GLU A 442 13.18 -27.49 -63.65
N ARG A 443 14.09 -26.58 -63.27
CA ARG A 443 13.90 -25.13 -63.41
C ARG A 443 14.51 -24.63 -64.71
N GLN A 444 13.73 -23.93 -65.53
CA GLN A 444 14.25 -23.14 -66.65
C GLN A 444 14.77 -21.75 -66.17
N PRO A 445 15.74 -21.14 -66.88
CA PRO A 445 16.45 -19.96 -66.40
C PRO A 445 15.72 -18.62 -66.62
N ALA A 446 16.13 -17.61 -65.85
CA ALA A 446 15.49 -16.29 -65.79
C ALA A 446 15.73 -15.41 -67.03
N ALA A 447 14.74 -14.56 -67.34
CA ALA A 447 14.85 -13.44 -68.29
C ALA A 447 15.10 -12.11 -67.58
N GLN A 448 15.72 -11.15 -68.28
CA GLN A 448 16.35 -9.95 -67.74
C GLN A 448 15.36 -8.79 -67.43
N PRO A 449 15.72 -7.84 -66.52
CA PRO A 449 14.86 -6.73 -66.13
C PRO A 449 14.81 -5.59 -67.16
N GLN A 450 13.68 -4.87 -67.22
CA GLN A 450 13.49 -3.65 -68.00
C GLN A 450 13.40 -2.39 -67.10
N PRO A 451 13.69 -1.18 -67.61
CA PRO A 451 14.20 -0.07 -66.79
C PRO A 451 13.12 0.82 -66.15
N ALA A 452 13.55 1.56 -65.11
CA ALA A 452 12.73 2.44 -64.30
C ALA A 452 12.29 3.74 -65.02
N VAL A 453 11.11 4.25 -64.65
CA VAL A 453 10.58 5.57 -65.06
C VAL A 453 10.46 6.47 -63.81
N GLN A 454 10.83 7.74 -63.97
CA GLN A 454 11.01 8.70 -62.87
C GLN A 454 9.68 9.31 -62.35
N PRO A 455 9.58 9.65 -61.05
CA PRO A 455 8.48 10.45 -60.52
C PRO A 455 8.69 11.97 -60.75
N GLY A 456 7.63 12.65 -61.20
CA GLY A 456 7.55 14.12 -61.35
C GLY A 456 7.30 14.88 -60.04
N PRO A 457 7.33 16.23 -60.06
CA PRO A 457 7.56 17.05 -58.87
C PRO A 457 6.35 17.27 -57.95
N ALA A 458 6.66 17.57 -56.69
CA ALA A 458 5.69 17.75 -55.61
C ALA A 458 4.84 19.03 -55.71
N VAL A 459 3.58 18.93 -55.25
CA VAL A 459 2.69 20.08 -55.02
C VAL A 459 2.27 20.10 -53.55
N GLN A 460 2.55 21.22 -52.87
CA GLN A 460 2.23 21.44 -51.47
C GLN A 460 0.71 21.52 -51.24
N ARG A 461 0.20 20.88 -50.18
CA ARG A 461 -1.19 21.10 -49.71
C ARG A 461 -1.18 21.97 -48.45
N ARG A 462 -1.88 23.11 -48.53
CA ARG A 462 -2.15 24.03 -47.41
C ARG A 462 -3.37 23.56 -46.58
N PRO A 463 -3.52 24.02 -45.32
CA PRO A 463 -4.61 23.61 -44.44
C PRO A 463 -5.97 24.22 -44.86
N PRO A 464 -7.10 23.60 -44.48
CA PRO A 464 -8.42 24.14 -44.79
C PRO A 464 -8.76 25.36 -43.90
N GLN A 465 -9.02 26.49 -44.54
CA GLN A 465 -9.76 27.62 -43.93
C GLN A 465 -11.25 27.52 -44.30
N GLY A 466 -12.11 28.08 -43.45
CA GLY A 466 -13.56 27.90 -43.51
C GLY A 466 -14.30 28.64 -44.63
N GLY A 467 -15.57 28.25 -44.83
CA GLY A 467 -16.54 28.87 -45.74
C GLY A 467 -17.88 29.19 -45.02
N PRO A 468 -18.80 29.93 -45.67
CA PRO A 468 -19.69 30.89 -44.99
C PRO A 468 -21.01 30.30 -44.43
N PRO A 469 -21.73 31.06 -43.57
CA PRO A 469 -22.92 30.60 -42.84
C PRO A 469 -24.24 30.77 -43.62
N ASN A 470 -25.29 30.09 -43.18
CA ASN A 470 -26.69 30.33 -43.56
C ASN A 470 -27.58 30.38 -42.29
N PRO A 471 -28.66 31.17 -42.23
CA PRO A 471 -29.25 31.64 -40.96
C PRO A 471 -30.42 30.78 -40.44
N GLY A 472 -30.63 30.77 -39.11
CA GLY A 472 -31.84 30.17 -38.50
C GLY A 472 -31.73 29.79 -37.01
N SER A 473 -31.58 30.77 -36.12
CA SER A 473 -31.68 30.61 -34.64
C SER A 473 -33.15 30.53 -34.18
N PRO A 474 -33.51 30.11 -32.94
CA PRO A 474 -32.65 30.00 -31.74
C PRO A 474 -32.78 28.74 -30.86
N ASN A 475 -31.84 28.69 -29.91
CA ASN A 475 -31.59 27.73 -28.84
C ASN A 475 -32.65 27.75 -27.70
N PRO A 476 -32.79 26.66 -26.92
CA PRO A 476 -33.13 26.75 -25.50
C PRO A 476 -32.17 25.97 -24.58
N GLY A 477 -31.85 26.56 -23.43
CA GLY A 477 -30.98 25.98 -22.40
C GLY A 477 -31.67 25.02 -21.41
N PRO A 478 -30.97 24.61 -20.33
CA PRO A 478 -31.40 23.51 -19.45
C PRO A 478 -32.55 23.87 -18.49
N PRO A 479 -33.33 22.88 -18.01
CA PRO A 479 -34.52 23.11 -17.21
C PRO A 479 -34.24 23.21 -15.69
N ASN A 480 -35.08 23.97 -14.99
CA ASN A 480 -35.27 23.92 -13.54
C ASN A 480 -36.80 23.86 -13.24
N PRO A 481 -37.27 23.32 -12.10
CA PRO A 481 -38.58 22.63 -12.07
C PRO A 481 -39.80 23.45 -11.62
N GLY A 482 -40.96 23.00 -12.11
CA GLY A 482 -42.31 23.20 -11.52
C GLY A 482 -43.19 24.27 -12.18
N PRO A 483 -44.52 24.27 -11.95
CA PRO A 483 -45.43 23.17 -11.57
C PRO A 483 -46.49 22.87 -12.67
N ARG A 484 -47.22 21.74 -12.58
CA ARG A 484 -48.35 21.40 -13.48
C ARG A 484 -49.69 21.29 -12.72
N PRO A 485 -50.83 21.64 -13.34
CA PRO A 485 -52.17 21.51 -12.73
C PRO A 485 -52.80 20.11 -12.87
N ALA A 486 -53.76 19.80 -11.99
CA ALA A 486 -54.63 18.61 -12.01
C ALA A 486 -55.83 18.79 -12.98
N GLY A 487 -56.69 17.80 -13.29
CA GLY A 487 -56.86 16.40 -12.84
C GLY A 487 -57.65 15.62 -13.91
N PRO A 488 -58.67 14.76 -13.62
CA PRO A 488 -59.28 14.39 -12.33
C PRO A 488 -59.39 12.85 -12.07
N GLY A 489 -59.88 12.45 -10.88
CA GLY A 489 -60.41 11.09 -10.64
C GLY A 489 -60.08 10.50 -9.27
N ALA A 490 -61.03 10.57 -8.32
CA ALA A 490 -60.93 9.95 -6.99
C ALA A 490 -62.28 9.37 -6.54
N PRO A 491 -62.28 8.46 -5.55
CA PRO A 491 -63.23 8.53 -4.43
C PRO A 491 -62.48 8.55 -3.07
N GLN A 492 -62.72 9.54 -2.20
CA GLN A 492 -63.61 9.44 -1.00
C GLN A 492 -63.17 8.37 0.02
N ARG A 493 -62.92 8.64 1.31
CA ARG A 493 -63.28 9.72 2.27
C ARG A 493 -62.11 9.93 3.28
N ASN A 494 -62.13 10.82 4.30
CA ASN A 494 -63.21 11.59 4.94
C ASN A 494 -62.70 13.01 5.37
N SER A 495 -63.40 13.73 6.26
CA SER A 495 -63.06 15.14 6.61
C SER A 495 -63.37 15.56 8.05
N VAL A 496 -62.47 16.33 8.70
CA VAL A 496 -62.78 17.29 9.78
C VAL A 496 -61.83 18.51 9.69
N GLN A 497 -62.37 19.72 9.85
CA GLN A 497 -61.73 21.06 9.88
C GLN A 497 -62.75 22.05 10.53
N PRO A 498 -62.51 23.37 10.75
CA PRO A 498 -61.27 24.18 10.72
C PRO A 498 -61.14 25.29 11.83
N SER A 499 -59.97 25.93 11.93
CA SER A 499 -59.80 27.39 12.23
C SER A 499 -58.34 27.82 11.94
N GLN A 500 -58.03 28.56 10.86
CA GLN A 500 -58.08 30.02 10.60
C GLN A 500 -56.83 30.87 10.98
N GLN A 501 -56.16 31.41 9.94
CA GLN A 501 -55.46 32.72 9.81
C GLN A 501 -54.28 33.06 10.77
N ARG A 502 -53.03 33.39 10.37
CA ARG A 502 -52.51 34.38 9.36
C ARG A 502 -50.95 34.25 9.24
N PRO A 503 -50.27 34.93 8.28
CA PRO A 503 -48.83 34.74 8.01
C PRO A 503 -47.89 35.77 8.68
N VAL A 504 -46.64 35.38 8.93
CA VAL A 504 -45.51 36.25 9.36
C VAL A 504 -44.23 35.86 8.59
N GLY A 505 -43.36 36.83 8.33
CA GLY A 505 -42.19 36.71 7.43
C GLY A 505 -40.94 36.00 7.99
N PRO A 506 -39.81 36.02 7.24
CA PRO A 506 -38.61 35.25 7.56
C PRO A 506 -37.83 35.78 8.78
N PRO A 507 -37.04 34.93 9.46
CA PRO A 507 -36.38 35.26 10.73
C PRO A 507 -35.10 36.12 10.56
N PRO A 508 -34.71 36.90 11.60
CA PRO A 508 -33.48 37.69 11.60
C PRO A 508 -32.24 36.92 12.09
N ASN A 509 -31.05 37.44 11.77
CA ASN A 509 -29.75 36.97 12.26
C ASN A 509 -29.65 36.96 13.80
N MET A 510 -29.03 35.92 14.37
CA MET A 510 -28.51 35.93 15.75
C MET A 510 -27.00 36.25 15.77
N PRO A 511 -26.53 37.08 16.72
CA PRO A 511 -25.11 37.23 17.04
C PRO A 511 -24.64 36.15 18.05
N PRO A 512 -23.32 35.89 18.17
CA PRO A 512 -22.77 34.91 19.11
C PRO A 512 -22.83 35.38 20.58
N PRO A 513 -22.84 34.45 21.56
CA PRO A 513 -22.95 34.78 22.99
C PRO A 513 -21.63 35.28 23.61
N ASN A 514 -21.73 36.27 24.50
CA ASN A 514 -20.62 36.75 25.34
C ASN A 514 -20.35 35.81 26.53
N MET A 515 -19.07 35.52 26.81
CA MET A 515 -18.63 35.00 28.11
C MET A 515 -18.30 36.15 29.11
N PRO A 516 -18.57 35.99 30.41
CA PRO A 516 -18.20 36.97 31.44
C PRO A 516 -16.73 36.82 31.92
N PRO A 517 -16.11 37.87 32.48
CA PRO A 517 -14.71 37.87 32.89
C PRO A 517 -14.48 37.46 34.36
N PRO A 518 -13.33 36.86 34.72
CA PRO A 518 -12.94 36.64 36.11
C PRO A 518 -11.94 37.71 36.65
N ASN A 519 -12.30 38.34 37.77
CA ASN A 519 -11.41 39.01 38.72
C ASN A 519 -11.62 38.32 40.09
N GLY A 520 -10.63 38.02 40.93
CA GLY A 520 -9.16 38.07 40.79
C GLY A 520 -8.44 37.80 42.15
N ARG A 521 -7.10 37.73 42.12
CA ARG A 521 -6.12 37.80 43.24
C ARG A 521 -5.99 36.64 44.27
N SER A 522 -4.92 35.85 44.08
CA SER A 522 -3.68 35.78 44.93
C SER A 522 -3.76 35.40 46.44
N PRO A 523 -2.79 34.62 47.00
CA PRO A 523 -1.35 34.93 46.87
C PRO A 523 -0.31 33.79 46.67
N MET A 524 0.88 34.29 46.30
CA MET A 524 2.21 33.72 46.08
C MET A 524 2.71 32.50 46.89
N VAL A 525 3.41 31.61 46.19
CA VAL A 525 4.75 31.08 46.57
C VAL A 525 5.63 31.00 45.30
N GLN A 526 6.91 31.36 45.36
CA GLN A 526 7.87 31.29 44.24
C GLN A 526 8.77 30.04 44.30
N PRO A 527 9.34 29.62 43.15
CA PRO A 527 10.77 29.27 43.13
C PRO A 527 11.57 30.05 42.06
N HIS A 528 12.86 30.28 42.35
CA HIS A 528 13.79 31.04 41.51
C HIS A 528 14.36 30.27 40.31
N ARG A 529 14.72 31.00 39.24
CA ARG A 529 15.60 30.53 38.15
C ARG A 529 17.07 30.43 38.59
N PRO A 530 17.83 29.41 38.19
CA PRO A 530 19.29 29.46 38.13
C PRO A 530 19.78 30.24 36.90
N GLY A 531 20.79 31.09 37.08
CA GLY A 531 21.56 31.71 36.00
C GLY A 531 22.76 30.85 35.55
N PRO A 532 23.49 31.28 34.49
CA PRO A 532 24.57 30.49 33.90
C PRO A 532 25.90 30.60 34.69
N PRO A 533 26.75 29.56 34.72
CA PRO A 533 28.09 29.65 35.28
C PRO A 533 29.07 30.34 34.31
N ALA A 534 29.83 31.30 34.84
CA ALA A 534 30.99 31.90 34.17
C ALA A 534 32.28 31.08 34.45
N GLY A 535 33.34 31.39 33.70
CA GLY A 535 34.56 30.58 33.57
C GLY A 535 35.55 30.58 34.76
N PRO A 536 36.74 29.98 34.56
CA PRO A 536 37.58 29.45 35.65
C PRO A 536 38.61 30.46 36.21
N ALA A 537 39.02 30.21 37.45
CA ALA A 537 40.20 30.80 38.08
C ALA A 537 41.15 29.69 38.55
N GLY A 538 42.43 29.77 38.18
CA GLY A 538 43.41 28.69 38.41
C GLY A 538 44.33 28.90 39.62
N ARG A 539 45.04 27.81 39.98
CA ARG A 539 46.32 27.81 40.71
C ARG A 539 47.18 26.65 40.19
N GLY A 540 48.44 26.90 39.83
CA GLY A 540 49.46 25.86 39.64
C GLY A 540 50.35 25.76 40.90
N PRO A 541 51.65 25.38 40.80
CA PRO A 541 52.32 24.68 39.68
C PRO A 541 53.20 23.49 40.15
N ASN A 542 53.57 22.61 39.21
CA ASN A 542 54.77 21.73 39.16
C ASN A 542 54.63 20.88 37.87
N GLY A 543 55.65 20.56 37.08
CA GLY A 543 57.09 20.75 37.25
C GLY A 543 57.81 19.45 36.85
N GLY A 544 58.22 19.30 35.58
CA GLY A 544 58.94 18.10 35.11
C GLY A 544 58.82 17.91 33.58
N ALA A 545 59.96 17.90 32.89
CA ALA A 545 60.04 17.72 31.43
C ALA A 545 60.58 16.33 31.07
N GLN A 546 60.26 15.82 29.86
CA GLN A 546 61.28 15.54 28.82
C GLN A 546 60.70 14.94 27.51
N ALA A 547 61.15 15.54 26.40
CA ALA A 547 61.43 15.00 25.06
C ALA A 547 60.74 13.74 24.50
N SER A 548 60.04 13.92 23.37
CA SER A 548 59.94 12.96 22.25
C SER A 548 61.30 12.83 21.51
N PRO A 549 61.54 11.81 20.64
CA PRO A 549 60.96 11.86 19.29
C PRO A 549 60.69 10.51 18.57
N GLY A 550 59.71 10.56 17.66
CA GLY A 550 59.93 10.06 16.30
C GLY A 550 59.36 8.68 15.94
N PRO A 551 58.93 8.46 14.67
CA PRO A 551 57.99 7.39 14.33
C PRO A 551 58.61 6.26 13.48
N SER A 552 57.93 5.11 13.42
CA SER A 552 58.18 4.12 12.37
C SER A 552 56.93 3.34 11.95
N GLY A 553 56.87 3.09 10.64
CA GLY A 553 56.01 2.18 9.90
C GLY A 553 56.45 2.22 8.43
N PRO A 554 55.81 1.51 7.49
CA PRO A 554 54.96 0.33 7.62
C PRO A 554 55.58 -0.89 6.91
N ARG A 555 54.93 -2.06 6.93
CA ARG A 555 55.23 -3.16 5.98
C ARG A 555 53.96 -3.80 5.42
N ARG A 556 53.87 -3.83 4.08
CA ARG A 556 52.94 -4.68 3.30
C ARG A 556 53.57 -6.06 3.04
N PRO A 557 52.79 -7.14 2.87
CA PRO A 557 53.21 -8.34 2.14
C PRO A 557 53.13 -8.13 0.62
N ALA A 558 53.88 -8.97 -0.13
CA ALA A 558 53.99 -8.95 -1.59
C ALA A 558 53.06 -9.99 -2.27
N PRO A 559 52.77 -9.87 -3.59
CA PRO A 559 51.92 -10.82 -4.32
C PRO A 559 52.68 -12.07 -4.80
N PRO A 560 51.98 -13.19 -5.11
CA PRO A 560 52.61 -14.36 -5.73
C PRO A 560 52.90 -14.15 -7.22
N ALA A 561 53.95 -14.81 -7.72
CA ALA A 561 54.44 -14.71 -9.09
C ALA A 561 53.78 -15.70 -10.06
N ALA A 562 53.89 -15.42 -11.36
CA ALA A 562 53.38 -16.26 -12.43
C ALA A 562 54.48 -17.08 -13.14
N GLY A 563 54.11 -18.25 -13.66
CA GLY A 563 54.86 -19.02 -14.66
C GLY A 563 55.00 -20.53 -14.34
N PRO A 564 55.33 -21.38 -15.33
CA PRO A 564 54.82 -21.33 -16.70
C PRO A 564 54.50 -22.73 -17.30
N ARG A 565 53.31 -22.91 -17.88
CA ARG A 565 53.03 -23.65 -19.13
C ARG A 565 51.53 -23.70 -19.41
#